data_AF-A0A0B8PDN3-F1
#
_entry.id   AF-A0A0B8PDN3-F1
#
_cell.length_a   1.000
_cell.length_b   1.000
_cell.length_c   1.000
_cell.angle_alpha   90.00
_cell.angle_beta   90.00
_cell.angle_gamma   90.00
#
_symmetry.space_group_name_H-M   'P 1'
#
loop_
_entity.id
_entity.type
_entity.pdbx_description
1 polymer ?
#
loop_
_entity_poly.entity_id
_entity_poly.type
_entity_poly.pdbx_seq_one_letter_code
_entity_poly.pdbx_strand_id
1 'polypeptide(L)'
;MGVDVDYVIEFDVADDVIVERMAGRRAHLASGRTYHVVYNPPKVEGKDDVTGEDLVVRDDDKEETVRARLGVYHNQTAPLIEYYGKEAEAGNTKYLKFDGTKQVAEVSADIEKALA
;
A
#
# COMPACT_ATOMS: atom_id res chain seq x y z
N MET A 1 14.82 -23.61 -14.69
CA MET A 1 13.61 -23.02 -15.28
C MET A 1 13.40 -21.71 -14.53
N GLY A 2 13.51 -20.58 -15.22
CA GLY A 2 13.28 -19.26 -14.63
C GLY A 2 11.79 -18.95 -14.56
N VAL A 3 11.42 -17.98 -13.70
CA VAL A 3 10.09 -17.38 -13.73
C VAL A 3 10.24 -16.07 -14.49
N ASP A 4 9.64 -15.99 -15.66
CA ASP A 4 9.60 -14.76 -16.44
C ASP A 4 8.50 -13.85 -15.89
N VAL A 5 8.78 -12.55 -15.84
CA VAL A 5 7.88 -11.53 -15.29
C VAL A 5 7.52 -10.56 -16.40
N ASP A 6 6.26 -10.57 -16.84
CA ASP A 6 5.81 -9.70 -17.94
C ASP A 6 5.76 -8.22 -17.53
N TYR A 7 5.30 -7.95 -16.30
CA TYR A 7 5.08 -6.60 -15.78
C TYR A 7 5.57 -6.47 -14.35
N VAL A 8 6.26 -5.35 -14.08
CA VAL A 8 6.62 -4.89 -12.74
C VAL A 8 5.86 -3.60 -12.47
N ILE A 9 5.03 -3.61 -11.44
CA ILE A 9 4.16 -2.49 -11.08
C ILE A 9 4.68 -1.87 -9.79
N GLU A 10 5.17 -0.63 -9.87
CA GLU A 10 5.59 0.19 -8.74
C GLU A 10 4.46 1.15 -8.34
N PHE A 11 4.11 1.15 -7.05
CA PHE A 11 3.24 2.17 -6.46
C PHE A 11 4.09 3.19 -5.73
N ASP A 12 4.14 4.40 -6.27
CA ASP A 12 4.89 5.50 -5.67
C ASP A 12 4.04 6.25 -4.68
N VAL A 13 4.51 6.31 -3.44
CA VAL A 13 3.85 7.01 -2.35
C VAL A 13 4.95 7.56 -1.44
N ALA A 14 4.90 8.85 -1.13
CA ALA A 14 5.84 9.46 -0.22
C ALA A 14 5.71 8.86 1.19
N ASP A 15 6.85 8.64 1.88
CA ASP A 15 6.92 8.04 3.21
C ASP A 15 5.97 8.69 4.23
N ASP A 16 5.91 10.03 4.25
CA ASP A 16 5.03 10.75 5.19
C ASP A 16 3.54 10.52 4.90
N VAL A 17 3.18 10.35 3.62
CA VAL A 17 1.81 9.97 3.23
C VAL A 17 1.51 8.53 3.66
N ILE A 18 2.49 7.62 3.58
CA ILE A 18 2.34 6.25 4.09
C ILE A 18 2.13 6.27 5.61
N VAL A 19 2.94 7.04 6.34
CA VAL A 19 2.82 7.17 7.80
C VAL A 19 1.45 7.72 8.19
N GLU A 20 0.98 8.78 7.53
CA GLU A 20 -0.34 9.37 7.77
C GLU A 20 -1.46 8.36 7.49
N ARG A 21 -1.38 7.62 6.37
CA ARG A 21 -2.36 6.58 6.00
C ARG A 21 -2.39 5.43 7.01
N MET A 22 -1.24 5.01 7.50
CA MET A 22 -1.17 3.93 8.49
C MET A 22 -1.72 4.39 9.84
N ALA A 23 -1.40 5.61 10.29
CA ALA A 23 -1.92 6.19 11.52
C ALA A 23 -3.46 6.35 11.51
N GLY A 24 -4.04 6.56 10.33
CA GLY A 24 -5.49 6.63 10.15
C GLY A 24 -6.22 5.28 10.18
N ARG A 25 -5.50 4.14 10.13
CA ARG A 25 -6.09 2.81 10.07
C ARG A 25 -6.66 2.39 11.42
N ARG A 26 -7.80 1.70 11.37
CA ARG A 26 -8.51 1.14 12.51
C ARG A 26 -8.90 -0.29 12.18
N ALA A 27 -8.86 -1.17 13.16
CA ALA A 27 -9.14 -2.58 12.97
C ALA A 27 -10.08 -3.10 14.05
N HIS A 28 -11.02 -3.92 13.62
CA HIS A 28 -11.82 -4.72 14.51
C HIS A 28 -11.18 -6.11 14.66
N LEU A 29 -10.45 -6.34 15.76
CA LEU A 29 -9.60 -7.53 15.92
C LEU A 29 -10.36 -8.86 15.82
N ALA A 30 -11.59 -8.93 16.34
CA ALA A 30 -12.37 -10.16 16.34
C ALA A 30 -12.79 -10.61 14.94
N SER A 31 -12.94 -9.67 14.00
CA SER A 31 -13.43 -9.95 12.64
C SER A 31 -12.39 -9.76 11.53
N GLY A 32 -11.31 -9.05 11.81
CA GLY A 32 -10.33 -8.63 10.82
C GLY A 32 -10.74 -7.44 9.95
N ARG A 33 -11.98 -6.91 10.09
CA ARG A 33 -12.43 -5.71 9.35
C ARG A 33 -11.51 -4.52 9.61
N THR A 34 -11.32 -3.71 8.57
CA THR A 34 -10.46 -2.53 8.60
C THR A 34 -11.21 -1.29 8.15
N TYR A 35 -10.94 -0.20 8.85
CA TYR A 35 -11.48 1.13 8.62
C TYR A 35 -10.31 2.12 8.51
N HIS A 36 -10.59 3.30 7.98
CA HIS A 36 -9.65 4.40 7.96
C HIS A 36 -10.38 5.71 8.25
N VAL A 37 -9.90 6.50 9.20
CA VAL A 37 -10.61 7.70 9.69
C VAL A 37 -10.96 8.73 8.60
N VAL A 38 -10.15 8.84 7.54
CA VAL A 38 -10.44 9.68 6.35
C VAL A 38 -11.04 8.88 5.17
N TYR A 39 -10.33 7.85 4.68
CA TYR A 39 -10.68 7.20 3.40
C TYR A 39 -11.77 6.13 3.49
N ASN A 40 -12.03 5.57 4.68
CA ASN A 40 -13.07 4.56 4.90
C ASN A 40 -13.57 4.62 6.35
N PRO A 41 -14.18 5.76 6.76
CA PRO A 41 -14.54 5.98 8.15
C PRO A 41 -15.65 5.01 8.59
N PRO A 42 -15.63 4.56 9.86
CA PRO A 42 -16.77 3.84 10.42
C PRO A 42 -17.99 4.77 10.50
N LYS A 43 -19.19 4.19 10.50
CA LYS A 43 -20.46 4.92 10.68
C LYS A 43 -20.53 5.63 12.03
N VAL A 44 -19.94 5.02 13.06
CA VAL A 44 -19.80 5.60 14.40
C VAL A 44 -18.32 5.62 14.76
N GLU A 45 -17.83 6.78 15.17
CA GLU A 45 -16.41 6.97 15.49
C GLU A 45 -15.94 5.95 16.52
N GLY A 46 -14.85 5.26 16.19
CA GLY A 46 -14.23 4.25 17.06
C GLY A 46 -15.01 2.93 17.17
N LYS A 47 -16.10 2.74 16.43
CA LYS A 47 -16.94 1.53 16.53
C LYS A 47 -17.00 0.74 15.23
N ASP A 48 -17.01 -0.58 15.35
CA ASP A 48 -17.27 -1.47 14.23
C ASP A 48 -18.72 -1.35 13.76
N ASP A 49 -18.93 -1.23 12.44
CA ASP A 49 -20.25 -0.99 11.85
C ASP A 49 -21.23 -2.16 11.98
N VAL A 50 -20.74 -3.35 12.31
CA VAL A 50 -21.55 -4.58 12.39
C VAL A 50 -21.81 -4.97 13.84
N THR A 51 -20.77 -4.98 14.67
CA THR A 51 -20.87 -5.45 16.06
C THR A 51 -21.04 -4.30 17.05
N GLY A 52 -20.66 -3.07 16.70
CA GLY A 52 -20.61 -1.93 17.61
C GLY A 52 -19.48 -2.02 18.65
N GLU A 53 -18.55 -2.97 18.49
CA GLU A 53 -17.37 -3.13 19.34
C GLU A 53 -16.31 -2.06 19.02
N ASP A 54 -15.37 -1.86 19.94
CA ASP A 54 -14.31 -0.87 19.77
C ASP A 54 -13.31 -1.26 18.68
N LEU A 55 -12.98 -0.27 17.85
CA LEU A 55 -11.88 -0.36 16.89
C LEU A 55 -10.57 0.03 17.55
N VAL A 56 -9.49 -0.65 17.18
CA VAL A 56 -8.15 -0.37 17.68
C VAL A 56 -7.20 0.00 16.55
N VAL A 57 -6.14 0.72 16.88
CA VAL A 57 -4.96 0.84 16.01
C VAL A 57 -4.09 -0.38 16.27
N ARG A 58 -3.66 -1.09 15.22
CA ARG A 58 -2.78 -2.24 15.40
C ARG A 58 -1.39 -1.75 15.79
N ASP A 59 -0.65 -2.59 16.52
CA ASP A 59 0.73 -2.25 16.91
C ASP A 59 1.62 -1.95 15.71
N ASP A 60 1.36 -2.59 14.57
CA ASP A 60 2.14 -2.41 13.36
C ASP A 60 1.75 -1.20 12.50
N ASP A 61 0.62 -0.57 12.81
CA ASP A 61 0.17 0.69 12.21
C ASP A 61 0.70 1.92 13.00
N LYS A 62 1.42 1.71 14.12
CA LYS A 62 2.05 2.78 14.91
C LYS A 62 3.16 3.46 14.11
N GLU A 63 3.22 4.79 14.15
CA GLU A 63 4.17 5.61 13.38
C GLU A 63 5.62 5.12 13.49
N GLU A 64 6.13 4.88 14.70
CA GLU A 64 7.50 4.40 14.92
C GLU A 64 7.76 3.07 14.18
N THR A 65 6.79 2.16 14.22
CA THR A 65 6.89 0.86 13.55
C THR A 65 6.81 1.00 12.03
N VAL A 66 5.95 1.90 11.53
CA VAL A 66 5.82 2.20 10.11
C VAL A 66 7.12 2.82 9.57
N ARG A 67 7.69 3.81 10.27
CA ARG A 67 8.96 4.43 9.87
C ARG A 67 10.12 3.43 9.90
N ALA A 68 10.17 2.55 10.91
CA ALA A 68 11.17 1.49 10.95
C ALA A 68 11.05 0.53 9.75
N ARG A 69 9.83 0.14 9.38
CA ARG A 69 9.56 -0.70 8.20
C ARG A 69 9.95 0.00 6.89
N LEU A 70 9.64 1.29 6.76
CA LEU A 70 10.05 2.10 5.60
C LEU A 70 11.58 2.17 5.48
N GLY A 71 12.29 2.34 6.60
CA GLY A 71 13.75 2.29 6.61
C GLY A 71 14.32 0.94 6.12
N VAL A 72 13.69 -0.18 6.49
CA VAL A 72 14.07 -1.51 5.98
C VAL A 72 13.76 -1.63 4.49
N TYR A 73 12.60 -1.16 4.04
CA TYR A 73 12.21 -1.14 2.63
C TYR A 73 13.23 -0.39 1.77
N HIS A 74 13.63 0.82 2.16
CA HIS A 74 14.61 1.61 1.42
C HIS A 74 15.99 0.94 1.36
N ASN A 75 16.39 0.24 2.42
CA ASN A 75 17.68 -0.44 2.47
C ASN A 75 17.72 -1.76 1.67
N GLN A 76 16.61 -2.51 1.64
CA GLN A 76 16.60 -3.88 1.13
C GLN A 76 15.77 -4.08 -0.13
N THR A 77 14.71 -3.29 -0.31
CA THR A 77 13.72 -3.48 -1.37
C THR A 77 13.83 -2.43 -2.47
N ALA A 78 14.18 -1.17 -2.14
CA ALA A 78 14.39 -0.13 -3.14
C ALA A 78 15.42 -0.49 -4.23
N PRO A 79 16.50 -1.27 -3.98
CA PRO A 79 17.38 -1.73 -5.06
C PRO A 79 16.69 -2.56 -6.15
N LEU A 80 15.53 -3.16 -5.85
CA LEU A 80 14.72 -3.88 -6.85
C LEU A 80 14.14 -2.93 -7.91
N ILE A 81 13.90 -1.66 -7.57
CA ILE A 81 13.46 -0.65 -8.54
C ILE A 81 14.53 -0.48 -9.61
N GLU A 82 15.80 -0.32 -9.20
CA GLU A 82 16.92 -0.21 -10.13
C GLU A 82 17.10 -1.50 -10.95
N TYR A 83 17.01 -2.67 -10.29
CA TYR A 83 17.10 -3.96 -10.97
C TYR A 83 16.05 -4.13 -12.07
N TYR A 84 14.77 -3.95 -11.74
CA TYR A 84 13.70 -4.13 -12.73
C TYR A 84 13.63 -3.00 -13.75
N GLY A 85 14.14 -1.80 -13.42
CA GLY A 85 14.37 -0.75 -14.40
C GLY A 85 15.36 -1.20 -15.49
N LYS A 86 16.49 -1.81 -15.10
CA LYS A 86 17.47 -2.37 -16.05
C LYS A 86 16.91 -3.54 -16.86
N GLU A 87 16.14 -4.43 -16.23
CA GLU A 87 15.48 -5.53 -16.94
C GLU A 87 14.47 -5.02 -17.98
N ALA A 88 13.77 -3.92 -17.69
CA ALA A 88 12.87 -3.27 -18.64
C ALA A 88 13.62 -2.60 -19.80
N GLU A 89 14.75 -1.94 -19.52
CA GLU A 89 15.65 -1.40 -20.56
C GLU A 89 16.23 -2.50 -21.46
N ALA A 90 16.52 -3.67 -20.88
CA ALA A 90 16.97 -4.85 -21.61
C ALA A 90 15.85 -5.54 -22.42
N GLY A 91 14.58 -5.15 -22.23
CA GLY A 91 13.42 -5.73 -22.88
C GLY A 91 12.94 -7.05 -22.29
N ASN A 92 13.40 -7.41 -21.08
CA ASN A 92 13.02 -8.65 -20.39
C ASN A 92 11.68 -8.53 -19.66
N THR A 93 11.26 -7.31 -19.30
CA THR A 93 9.99 -7.02 -18.62
C THR A 93 9.46 -5.65 -19.00
N LYS A 94 8.23 -5.31 -18.58
CA LYS A 94 7.68 -3.95 -18.66
C LYS A 94 7.57 -3.34 -17.27
N TYR A 95 8.21 -2.20 -17.07
CA TYR A 95 8.15 -1.46 -15.81
C TYR A 95 7.09 -0.37 -15.88
N LEU A 96 6.14 -0.37 -14.93
CA LEU A 96 5.04 0.58 -14.85
C LEU A 96 5.00 1.22 -13.46
N LYS A 97 4.99 2.54 -13.41
CA LYS A 97 4.94 3.32 -12.17
C LYS A 97 3.60 4.04 -12.06
N PHE A 98 2.90 3.88 -10.93
CA PHE A 98 1.63 4.51 -10.64
C PHE A 98 1.69 5.33 -9.36
N ASP A 99 0.95 6.42 -9.33
CA ASP A 99 0.76 7.23 -8.13
C ASP A 99 -0.22 6.53 -7.18
N GLY A 100 0.29 6.02 -6.06
CA GLY A 100 -0.51 5.31 -5.04
C GLY A 100 -1.28 6.24 -4.10
N THR A 101 -1.19 7.57 -4.28
CA THR A 101 -1.92 8.55 -3.45
C THR A 101 -3.36 8.76 -3.91
N LYS A 102 -3.73 8.34 -5.12
CA LYS A 102 -5.10 8.43 -5.66
C LYS A 102 -6.07 7.47 -4.97
N GLN A 103 -7.36 7.63 -5.26
CA GLN A 103 -8.39 6.69 -4.81
C GLN A 103 -8.22 5.32 -5.48
N VAL A 104 -8.59 4.26 -4.77
CA VAL A 104 -8.47 2.87 -5.27
C VAL A 104 -9.10 2.70 -6.65
N ALA A 105 -10.31 3.23 -6.86
CA ALA A 105 -11.02 3.13 -8.14
C ALA A 105 -10.25 3.79 -9.30
N GLU A 106 -9.58 4.91 -9.04
CA GLU A 106 -8.77 5.61 -10.05
C GLU A 106 -7.49 4.83 -10.36
N VAL A 107 -6.78 4.35 -9.34
CA VAL A 107 -5.56 3.55 -9.52
C VAL A 107 -5.87 2.25 -10.27
N SER A 108 -6.97 1.58 -9.94
CA SER A 108 -7.40 0.38 -10.67
C SER A 108 -7.66 0.66 -12.15
N ALA A 109 -8.35 1.75 -12.47
CA ALA A 109 -8.60 2.13 -13.86
C ALA A 109 -7.32 2.49 -14.63
N ASP A 110 -6.37 3.16 -13.97
CA ASP A 110 -5.06 3.47 -14.55
C ASP A 110 -4.26 2.19 -14.88
N ILE A 111 -4.28 1.20 -13.98
CA ILE A 111 -3.62 -0.10 -14.19
C ILE A 111 -4.27 -0.86 -15.34
N GLU A 112 -5.61 -0.97 -15.34
CA GLU A 112 -6.34 -1.67 -16.41
C GLU A 112 -6.01 -1.10 -17.79
N LYS A 113 -5.92 0.23 -17.88
CA LYS A 113 -5.56 0.92 -19.12
C LYS A 113 -4.11 0.66 -19.55
N ALA A 114 -3.20 0.49 -18.61
CA ALA A 114 -1.77 0.25 -18.89
C ALA A 114 -1.46 -1.21 -19.23
N LEU A 115 -2.30 -2.15 -18.78
CA LEU A 115 -2.18 -3.58 -19.05
C LEU A 115 -2.98 -4.06 -20.27
N ALA A 116 -3.86 -3.21 -20.81
CA ALA A 116 -4.62 -3.45 -22.05
C ALA A 116 -3.75 -3.34 -23.30
#